data_AF-A0A834BKQ3-F1
#
_entry.id   AF-A0A834BKQ3-F1
#
_cell.length_a   1.000
_cell.length_b   1.000
_cell.length_c   1.000
_cell.angle_alpha   90.00
_cell.angle_beta   90.00
_cell.angle_gamma   90.00
#
_symmetry.space_group_name_H-M   'P 1'
#
loop_
_entity.id
_entity.type
_entity.pdbx_description
1 polymer ?
#
loop_
_entity_poly.entity_id
_entity_poly.type
_entity_poly.pdbx_seq_one_letter_code
_entity_poly.pdbx_strand_id
1 'polypeptide(L)'
;MSEPGGGGGEDGSAGLEVSAVQNVADVSVLQKHLRKLVPLLLEDGGEAPAALEAALEEKSAVEQMRKFLSDPQVHTVLVERSTLKEDVGDEGEEEKEFISYNINIDIHYGVKSNSLAFIKRTPVIDADKPVSSQLRVLTLSEDSPYETLHSFISNAVAPFFKSYIRESGKADRDGDKMAPSVEKKIAELEMGLLHLQQNIEIPEISLPIHPIITNVAKQCYERGEKPKVTDFGDKVEDPTFLNQLQSGVNRWIREIQKVTKLDRDPASGTALQEISFWLNLERALYRIQEKRESPEVLLTLDILKHGKRFHATVSFDTDTGLKQALETVNDYNPLMKDFPLNDLLSATELDKIRQALVAIFTHLRKIRNTKYPIQRALRLVEAISRDLSSQLLKVLGTRKLMHVAYEEFEKVMVACFEVFQTWDDEYEKLQVLLRDIVKRKREENLKMVWRINPAHRKLQARLDQMRKFRRQHEQLRAVIVRVLRPQVRPPPPPAPPPSARLGAASCSRTWN
;
A
#
# COMPACT_ATOMS: atom_id res chain seq x y z
N MET A 1 -20.15 44.67 61.33
CA MET A 1 -19.20 45.59 61.98
C MET A 1 -17.89 44.84 62.16
N SER A 2 -16.77 45.51 61.83
CA SER A 2 -15.37 45.07 61.96
C SER A 2 -14.70 44.57 60.68
N GLU A 3 -14.27 45.52 59.86
CA GLU A 3 -12.90 45.59 59.32
C GLU A 3 -12.14 46.69 60.11
N PRO A 4 -10.80 46.89 60.00
CA PRO A 4 -9.81 46.30 59.08
C PRO A 4 -8.47 45.87 59.74
N GLY A 5 -7.62 45.20 58.95
CA GLY A 5 -6.20 45.02 59.25
C GLY A 5 -5.44 44.60 57.98
N GLY A 6 -4.85 45.57 57.28
CA GLY A 6 -4.18 45.37 56.00
C GLY A 6 -2.68 45.07 56.08
N GLY A 7 -2.10 44.76 54.92
CA GLY A 7 -0.67 44.91 54.66
C GLY A 7 -0.04 43.91 53.69
N GLY A 8 0.29 44.38 52.47
CA GLY A 8 1.31 43.84 51.56
C GLY A 8 0.85 42.70 50.64
N GLY A 9 0.84 42.77 49.31
CA GLY A 9 1.60 43.62 48.39
C GLY A 9 2.66 42.77 47.68
N GLU A 10 2.29 42.10 46.59
CA GLU A 10 3.19 41.71 45.49
C GLU A 10 2.35 41.46 44.23
N ASP A 11 2.30 42.49 43.38
CA ASP A 11 1.68 42.49 42.06
C ASP A 11 2.46 41.56 41.11
N GLY A 12 1.99 40.32 40.98
CA GLY A 12 2.34 39.42 39.88
C GLY A 12 1.43 39.69 38.69
N SER A 13 1.84 40.62 37.83
CA SER A 13 1.35 40.88 36.47
C SER A 13 0.70 39.65 35.80
N ALA A 14 -0.63 39.56 35.87
CA ALA A 14 -1.42 38.72 34.99
C ALA A 14 -1.38 39.37 33.60
N GLY A 15 -0.55 38.83 32.72
CA GLY A 15 -0.61 39.13 31.30
C GLY A 15 -2.00 38.77 30.80
N LEU A 16 -2.84 39.80 30.60
CA LEU A 16 -4.01 39.72 29.74
C LEU A 16 -3.50 39.26 28.37
N GLU A 17 -3.74 37.98 28.05
CA GLU A 17 -3.68 37.50 26.68
C GLU A 17 -4.70 38.30 25.88
N VAL A 18 -4.20 39.34 25.22
CA VAL A 18 -4.94 40.09 24.20
C VAL A 18 -5.38 39.05 23.18
N SER A 19 -6.67 38.74 23.17
CA SER A 19 -7.29 37.96 22.10
C SER A 19 -7.04 38.75 20.82
N ALA A 20 -6.02 38.36 20.05
CA ALA A 20 -5.72 38.99 18.79
C ALA A 20 -6.98 38.92 17.93
N VAL A 21 -7.53 40.07 17.57
CA VAL A 21 -8.60 40.16 16.57
C VAL A 21 -7.98 39.65 15.26
N GLN A 22 -8.17 38.36 14.97
CA GLN A 22 -7.68 37.77 13.73
C GLN A 22 -8.55 38.35 12.61
N ASN A 23 -7.94 39.17 11.76
CA ASN A 23 -8.57 39.65 10.53
C ASN A 23 -8.82 38.44 9.63
N VAL A 24 -10.07 37.96 9.58
CA VAL A 24 -10.43 36.85 8.72
C VAL A 24 -10.42 37.32 7.26
N ALA A 25 -9.78 36.55 6.38
CA ALA A 25 -9.72 36.87 4.96
C ALA A 25 -11.12 36.89 4.31
N ASP A 26 -11.36 37.87 3.43
CA ASP A 26 -12.60 37.96 2.67
C ASP A 26 -12.73 36.84 1.63
N VAL A 27 -13.98 36.50 1.30
CA VAL A 27 -14.32 35.49 0.27
C VAL A 27 -13.70 35.85 -1.09
N SER A 28 -13.56 37.14 -1.40
CA SER A 28 -12.94 37.64 -2.63
C SER A 28 -11.47 37.23 -2.77
N VAL A 29 -10.74 37.14 -1.65
CA VAL A 29 -9.34 36.71 -1.60
C VAL A 29 -9.24 35.22 -1.90
N LEU A 30 -10.14 34.41 -1.34
CA LEU A 30 -10.22 32.98 -1.61
C LEU A 30 -10.65 32.71 -3.06
N GLN A 31 -11.69 33.38 -3.57
CA GLN A 31 -12.13 33.28 -4.96
C GLN A 31 -11.01 33.62 -5.94
N LYS A 32 -10.25 34.71 -5.70
CA LYS A 32 -9.10 35.07 -6.53
C LYS A 32 -8.00 34.00 -6.52
N HIS A 33 -7.84 33.29 -5.41
CA HIS A 33 -6.88 32.20 -5.32
C HIS A 33 -7.37 30.94 -6.04
N LEU A 34 -8.65 30.59 -5.88
CA LEU A 34 -9.30 29.47 -6.58
C LEU A 34 -9.29 29.68 -8.10
N ARG A 35 -9.63 30.89 -8.59
CA ARG A 35 -9.55 31.26 -10.02
C ARG A 35 -8.20 31.01 -10.67
N LYS A 36 -7.12 31.08 -9.90
CA LYS A 36 -5.75 30.85 -10.40
C LYS A 36 -5.34 29.39 -10.32
N LEU A 37 -5.72 28.69 -9.25
CA LEU A 37 -5.24 27.33 -8.99
C LEU A 37 -6.09 26.25 -9.65
N VAL A 38 -7.40 26.47 -9.77
CA VAL A 38 -8.32 25.46 -10.31
C VAL A 38 -8.03 25.19 -11.80
N PRO A 39 -7.90 26.19 -12.69
CA PRO A 39 -7.56 25.94 -14.10
C PRO A 39 -6.13 25.43 -14.28
N LEU A 40 -5.22 25.80 -13.37
CA LEU A 40 -3.83 25.34 -13.41
C LEU A 40 -3.68 23.85 -13.09
N LEU A 41 -4.53 23.32 -12.21
CA LEU A 41 -4.40 21.95 -11.68
C LEU A 41 -5.40 20.96 -12.28
N LEU A 42 -6.53 21.42 -12.84
CA LEU A 42 -7.56 20.56 -13.42
C LEU A 42 -7.62 20.59 -14.96
N GLU A 43 -6.94 21.55 -15.58
CA GLU A 43 -6.81 21.68 -17.05
C GLU A 43 -5.31 21.76 -17.36
N ASP A 44 -4.85 22.68 -18.21
CA ASP A 44 -3.42 22.90 -18.52
C ASP A 44 -3.00 24.37 -18.33
N GLY A 45 -3.75 25.10 -17.50
CA GLY A 45 -3.60 26.54 -17.29
C GLY A 45 -4.36 27.38 -18.33
N GLY A 46 -4.77 28.58 -17.91
CA GLY A 46 -5.64 29.48 -18.67
C GLY A 46 -6.42 30.43 -17.78
N GLU A 47 -7.36 31.18 -18.36
CA GLU A 47 -8.36 31.93 -17.59
C GLU A 47 -9.41 30.99 -17.00
N ALA A 48 -10.03 31.39 -15.89
CA ALA A 48 -11.05 30.60 -15.22
C ALA A 48 -12.24 30.33 -16.16
N PRO A 49 -12.67 29.06 -16.35
CA PRO A 49 -13.83 28.73 -17.17
C PRO A 49 -15.08 29.45 -16.68
N ALA A 50 -15.98 29.82 -17.59
CA ALA A 50 -17.26 30.45 -17.23
C ALA A 50 -18.10 29.60 -16.26
N ALA A 51 -17.99 28.27 -16.37
CA ALA A 51 -18.62 27.33 -15.45
C ALA A 51 -18.04 27.40 -14.02
N LEU A 52 -16.74 27.68 -13.89
CA LEU A 52 -16.09 27.87 -12.58
C LEU A 52 -16.48 29.22 -11.97
N GLU A 53 -16.56 30.28 -12.78
CA GLU A 53 -17.04 31.59 -12.30
C GLU A 53 -18.50 31.51 -11.82
N ALA A 54 -19.37 30.82 -12.55
CA ALA A 54 -20.75 30.58 -12.15
C ALA A 54 -20.83 29.81 -10.81
N ALA A 55 -19.98 28.78 -10.62
CA ALA A 55 -19.93 28.03 -9.37
C ALA A 55 -19.35 28.85 -8.19
N LEU A 56 -18.40 29.75 -8.45
CA LEU A 56 -17.82 30.63 -7.42
C LEU A 56 -18.79 31.74 -6.97
N GLU A 57 -19.71 32.16 -7.83
CA GLU A 57 -20.76 33.16 -7.55
C GLU A 57 -22.03 32.55 -6.97
N GLU A 58 -22.16 31.22 -6.99
CA GLU A 58 -23.31 30.53 -6.44
C GLU A 58 -23.46 30.80 -4.93
N LYS A 59 -24.68 31.15 -4.49
CA LYS A 59 -24.95 31.50 -3.09
C LYS A 59 -24.56 30.40 -2.10
N SER A 60 -24.77 29.13 -2.50
CA SER A 60 -24.38 27.96 -1.73
C SER A 60 -22.86 27.91 -1.53
N ALA A 61 -22.09 28.02 -2.62
CA ALA A 61 -20.64 28.01 -2.59
C ALA A 61 -20.06 29.19 -1.78
N VAL A 62 -20.62 30.39 -1.93
CA VAL A 62 -20.19 31.57 -1.16
C VAL A 62 -20.42 31.38 0.34
N GLU A 63 -21.55 30.79 0.74
CA GLU A 63 -21.83 30.49 2.14
C GLU A 63 -20.87 29.42 2.68
N GLN A 64 -20.60 28.38 1.90
CA GLN A 64 -19.65 27.33 2.27
C GLN A 64 -18.21 27.85 2.36
N MET A 65 -17.78 28.71 1.43
CA MET A 65 -16.47 29.38 1.48
C MET A 65 -16.36 30.29 2.70
N ARG A 66 -17.44 30.99 3.07
CA ARG A 66 -17.49 31.81 4.29
C ARG A 66 -17.37 30.95 5.54
N LYS A 67 -18.14 29.85 5.62
CA LYS A 67 -18.04 28.86 6.70
C LYS A 67 -16.63 28.30 6.79
N PHE A 68 -16.00 27.98 5.67
CA PHE A 68 -14.60 27.63 5.65
C PHE A 68 -13.78 28.78 6.28
N LEU A 69 -13.77 30.00 5.74
CA LEU A 69 -12.89 31.07 6.25
C LEU A 69 -13.03 31.35 7.76
N SER A 70 -14.24 31.29 8.32
CA SER A 70 -14.52 31.67 9.72
C SER A 70 -14.65 30.53 10.73
N ASP A 71 -15.09 29.34 10.32
CA ASP A 71 -15.42 28.24 11.25
C ASP A 71 -14.18 27.38 11.56
N PRO A 72 -13.77 27.29 12.84
CA PRO A 72 -12.65 26.45 13.27
C PRO A 72 -12.87 24.95 13.04
N GLN A 73 -14.13 24.48 12.98
CA GLN A 73 -14.45 23.05 12.81
C GLN A 73 -14.40 22.60 11.34
N VAL A 74 -14.52 23.55 10.40
CA VAL A 74 -14.48 23.26 8.98
C VAL A 74 -13.05 23.36 8.48
N HIS A 75 -12.40 22.23 8.21
CA HIS A 75 -10.99 22.22 7.78
C HIS A 75 -10.78 22.09 6.27
N THR A 76 -11.81 21.69 5.53
CA THR A 76 -11.69 21.29 4.12
C THR A 76 -12.72 21.97 3.24
N VAL A 77 -12.35 22.26 1.99
CA VAL A 77 -13.25 22.60 0.89
C VAL A 77 -12.82 21.81 -0.33
N LEU A 78 -13.77 21.16 -0.99
CA LEU A 78 -13.63 20.42 -2.22
C LEU A 78 -14.15 21.27 -3.38
N VAL A 79 -13.37 21.38 -4.45
CA VAL A 79 -13.82 21.87 -5.75
C VAL A 79 -13.84 20.68 -6.69
N GLU A 80 -15.02 20.19 -7.01
CA GLU A 80 -15.23 19.07 -7.92
C GLU A 80 -15.47 19.58 -9.34
N ARG A 81 -14.75 19.03 -10.31
CA ARG A 81 -14.99 19.19 -11.74
C ARG A 81 -15.60 17.89 -12.26
N SER A 82 -16.91 17.89 -12.50
CA SER A 82 -17.61 16.76 -13.09
C SER A 82 -17.71 16.90 -14.60
N THR A 83 -17.43 15.82 -15.31
CA THR A 83 -17.65 15.73 -16.77
C THR A 83 -18.90 14.89 -17.02
N LEU A 84 -19.95 15.51 -17.55
CA LEU A 84 -21.15 14.80 -17.98
C LEU A 84 -21.02 14.54 -19.49
N LYS A 85 -20.97 13.26 -19.86
CA LYS A 85 -21.18 12.83 -21.25
C LYS A 85 -22.68 12.59 -21.42
N GLU A 86 -23.37 13.46 -22.13
CA GLU A 86 -24.69 13.11 -22.65
C GLU A 86 -24.50 12.21 -23.87
N ASP A 87 -25.01 10.97 -23.81
CA ASP A 87 -25.20 10.12 -24.98
C ASP A 87 -26.31 10.75 -25.85
N VAL A 88 -26.00 11.78 -26.62
CA VAL A 88 -26.88 12.27 -27.68
C VAL A 88 -26.40 11.65 -28.98
N GLY A 89 -27.12 10.61 -29.43
CA GLY A 89 -27.01 10.17 -30.80
C GLY A 89 -27.53 11.25 -31.73
N ASP A 90 -26.64 11.94 -32.45
CA ASP A 90 -26.73 12.14 -33.89
C ASP A 90 -25.38 12.61 -34.44
N GLU A 91 -25.09 12.24 -35.68
CA GLU A 91 -23.79 12.42 -36.33
C GLU A 91 -23.42 13.90 -36.55
N GLY A 92 -22.23 14.32 -36.10
CA GLY A 92 -21.47 15.37 -36.80
C GLY A 92 -21.16 16.70 -36.09
N GLU A 93 -21.46 16.89 -34.80
CA GLU A 93 -20.96 18.05 -34.04
C GLU A 93 -19.92 17.63 -33.00
N GLU A 94 -18.82 18.39 -32.90
CA GLU A 94 -17.68 18.15 -32.00
C GLU A 94 -18.14 17.76 -30.59
N GLU A 95 -17.64 16.63 -30.07
CA GLU A 95 -17.89 16.13 -28.71
C GLU A 95 -17.53 17.19 -27.66
N LYS A 96 -18.46 18.08 -27.31
CA LYS A 96 -18.26 19.05 -26.23
C LYS A 96 -18.52 18.36 -24.90
N GLU A 97 -17.45 17.97 -24.22
CA GLU A 97 -17.54 17.57 -22.81
C GLU A 97 -18.18 18.70 -22.00
N PHE A 98 -19.34 18.44 -21.38
CA PHE A 98 -19.98 19.42 -20.51
C PHE A 98 -19.30 19.38 -19.15
N ILE A 99 -18.52 20.42 -18.86
CA ILE A 99 -17.76 20.58 -17.62
C ILE A 99 -18.58 21.42 -16.64
N SER A 100 -18.96 20.81 -15.51
CA SER A 100 -19.62 21.51 -14.40
C SER A 100 -18.72 21.53 -13.16
N TYR A 101 -18.69 22.65 -12.45
CA TYR A 101 -17.95 22.78 -11.18
C TYR A 101 -18.92 22.80 -10.01
N ASN A 102 -18.60 22.07 -8.94
CA ASN A 102 -19.32 22.09 -7.68
C ASN A 102 -18.35 22.35 -6.53
N ILE A 103 -18.76 23.15 -5.54
CA ILE A 103 -17.97 23.47 -4.36
C ILE A 103 -18.71 22.90 -3.16
N ASN A 104 -18.04 22.02 -2.42
CA ASN A 104 -18.56 21.35 -1.23
C ASN A 104 -17.57 21.43 -0.07
N ILE A 105 -18.07 21.34 1.17
CA ILE A 105 -17.21 21.27 2.37
C ILE A 105 -16.71 19.83 2.60
N ASP A 106 -17.58 18.86 2.30
CA ASP A 106 -17.31 17.45 2.50
C ASP A 106 -16.49 16.87 1.35
N ILE A 107 -15.43 16.13 1.68
CA ILE A 107 -14.62 15.41 0.70
C ILE A 107 -15.36 14.13 0.33
N HIS A 108 -15.78 14.02 -0.93
CA HIS A 108 -16.40 12.82 -1.49
C HIS A 108 -15.72 12.38 -2.78
N TYR A 109 -15.91 11.11 -3.13
CA TYR A 109 -15.45 10.55 -4.39
C TYR A 109 -16.49 10.80 -5.49
N GLY A 110 -16.10 11.53 -6.53
CA GLY A 110 -16.92 11.77 -7.71
C GLY A 110 -16.58 10.77 -8.81
N VAL A 111 -17.55 9.98 -9.26
CA VAL A 111 -17.36 9.06 -10.39
C VAL A 111 -17.20 9.90 -11.66
N LYS A 112 -16.02 9.87 -12.30
CA LYS A 112 -15.67 10.72 -13.46
C LYS A 112 -15.53 12.23 -13.15
N SER A 113 -15.13 12.54 -11.92
CA SER A 113 -14.81 13.90 -11.52
C SER A 113 -13.35 14.02 -11.11
N ASN A 114 -12.70 15.12 -11.50
CA ASN A 114 -11.43 15.52 -10.88
C ASN A 114 -11.72 16.54 -9.79
N SER A 115 -11.23 16.31 -8.59
CA SER A 115 -11.51 17.17 -7.44
C SER A 115 -10.24 17.78 -6.85
N LEU A 116 -10.34 19.02 -6.37
CA LEU A 116 -9.30 19.71 -5.62
C LEU A 116 -9.76 19.91 -4.18
N ALA A 117 -9.06 19.29 -3.24
CA ALA A 117 -9.29 19.49 -1.82
C ALA A 117 -8.31 20.55 -1.27
N PHE A 118 -8.87 21.61 -0.69
CA PHE A 118 -8.15 22.65 0.04
C PHE A 118 -8.29 22.41 1.53
N ILE A 119 -7.17 22.24 2.22
CA ILE A 119 -7.11 21.97 3.66
C ILE A 119 -6.49 23.16 4.38
N LYS A 120 -7.13 23.68 5.42
CA LYS A 120 -6.55 24.74 6.26
C LYS A 120 -5.43 24.22 7.16
N ARG A 121 -4.41 25.05 7.35
CA ARG A 121 -3.35 24.84 8.36
C ARG A 121 -3.71 25.46 9.72
N THR A 122 -4.50 26.53 9.70
CA THR A 122 -4.93 27.28 10.89
C THR A 122 -6.45 27.22 11.01
N PRO A 123 -7.02 27.37 12.23
CA PRO A 123 -8.47 27.32 12.44
C PRO A 123 -9.22 28.41 11.65
N VAL A 124 -8.59 29.57 11.45
CA VAL A 124 -9.09 30.64 10.59
C VAL A 124 -8.02 31.07 9.59
N ILE A 125 -8.45 31.62 8.45
CA ILE A 125 -7.55 32.16 7.42
C ILE A 125 -7.37 33.65 7.69
N ASP A 126 -6.14 34.03 7.99
CA ASP A 126 -5.72 35.40 8.27
C ASP A 126 -5.57 36.20 6.97
N ALA A 127 -6.13 37.41 6.91
CA ALA A 127 -6.05 38.31 5.76
C ALA A 127 -4.62 38.87 5.56
N ASP A 128 -3.85 38.99 6.64
CA ASP A 128 -2.53 39.64 6.62
C ASP A 128 -1.42 38.69 6.16
N LYS A 129 -1.73 37.40 6.00
CA LYS A 129 -0.79 36.35 5.57
C LYS A 129 -1.16 35.80 4.19
N PRO A 130 -0.18 35.41 3.36
CA PRO A 130 -0.46 34.85 2.06
C PRO A 130 -1.26 33.55 2.20
N VAL A 131 -2.39 33.45 1.48
CA VAL A 131 -3.30 32.30 1.48
C VAL A 131 -2.56 30.98 1.19
N SER A 132 -1.56 31.01 0.30
CA SER A 132 -0.74 29.85 -0.06
C SER A 132 0.04 29.23 1.11
N SER A 133 0.36 30.01 2.14
CA SER A 133 1.04 29.52 3.35
C SER A 133 0.09 28.87 4.37
N GLN A 134 -1.20 29.19 4.25
CA GLN A 134 -2.27 28.81 5.16
C GLN A 134 -3.11 27.64 4.61
N LEU A 135 -3.02 27.35 3.32
CA LEU A 135 -3.71 26.26 2.66
C LEU A 135 -2.74 25.13 2.25
N ARG A 136 -3.24 23.91 2.25
CA ARG A 136 -2.65 22.75 1.56
C ARG A 136 -3.61 22.33 0.45
N VAL A 137 -3.07 21.93 -0.68
CA VAL A 137 -3.84 21.49 -1.84
C VAL A 137 -3.59 20.01 -2.07
N LEU A 138 -4.65 19.23 -2.26
CA LEU A 138 -4.58 17.83 -2.68
C LEU A 138 -5.45 17.64 -3.91
N THR A 139 -4.88 17.03 -4.95
CA THR A 139 -5.57 16.69 -6.19
C THR A 139 -6.15 15.27 -6.09
N LEU A 140 -7.46 15.12 -6.14
CA LEU A 140 -8.11 13.82 -6.21
C LEU A 140 -8.47 13.59 -7.68
N SER A 141 -7.66 12.80 -8.38
CA SER A 141 -7.90 12.49 -9.80
C SER A 141 -9.07 11.52 -9.98
N GLU A 142 -9.56 11.46 -11.21
CA GLU A 142 -10.58 10.52 -11.71
C GLU A 142 -10.18 9.04 -11.57
N ASP A 143 -8.88 8.75 -11.41
CA ASP A 143 -8.38 7.39 -11.22
C ASP A 143 -8.97 6.74 -9.97
N SER A 144 -8.85 5.41 -9.91
CA SER A 144 -9.28 4.64 -8.73
C SER A 144 -8.76 5.30 -7.45
N PRO A 145 -9.63 5.59 -6.45
CA PRO A 145 -9.21 6.27 -5.23
C PRO A 145 -8.06 5.52 -4.53
N TYR A 146 -7.99 4.20 -4.69
CA TYR A 146 -6.90 3.39 -4.17
C TYR A 146 -5.55 3.70 -4.83
N GLU A 147 -5.52 3.96 -6.14
CA GLU A 147 -4.32 4.33 -6.87
C GLU A 147 -3.84 5.73 -6.48
N THR A 148 -4.75 6.70 -6.46
CA THR A 148 -4.47 8.09 -6.09
C THR A 148 -3.94 8.18 -4.66
N LEU A 149 -4.61 7.49 -3.71
CA LEU A 149 -4.18 7.44 -2.32
C LEU A 149 -2.86 6.68 -2.15
N HIS A 150 -2.67 5.56 -2.86
CA HIS A 150 -1.40 4.82 -2.84
C HIS A 150 -0.25 5.70 -3.33
N SER A 151 -0.44 6.43 -4.43
CA SER A 151 0.56 7.36 -4.96
C SER A 151 0.91 8.45 -3.94
N PHE A 152 -0.09 9.07 -3.31
CA PHE A 152 0.18 10.09 -2.27
C PHE A 152 0.95 9.52 -1.08
N ILE A 153 0.57 8.34 -0.61
CA ILE A 153 1.20 7.76 0.57
C ILE A 153 2.62 7.26 0.25
N SER A 154 2.81 6.55 -0.87
CA SER A 154 4.08 5.99 -1.30
C SER A 154 5.10 7.06 -1.71
N ASN A 155 4.65 8.07 -2.46
CA ASN A 155 5.55 9.05 -3.10
C ASN A 155 5.71 10.36 -2.31
N ALA A 156 4.71 10.78 -1.53
CA ALA A 156 4.78 12.03 -0.78
C ALA A 156 4.90 11.79 0.74
N VAL A 157 3.95 11.07 1.34
CA VAL A 157 3.86 10.94 2.80
C VAL A 157 5.02 10.11 3.36
N ALA A 158 5.27 8.92 2.81
CA ALA A 158 6.31 8.03 3.33
C ALA A 158 7.72 8.63 3.20
N PRO A 159 8.14 9.23 2.07
CA PRO A 159 9.45 9.86 1.96
C PRO A 159 9.58 11.11 2.83
N PHE A 160 8.52 11.93 2.94
CA PHE A 160 8.54 13.12 3.80
C PHE A 160 8.69 12.75 5.27
N PHE A 161 7.94 11.75 5.75
CA PHE A 161 8.05 11.27 7.13
C PHE A 161 9.44 10.69 7.43
N LYS A 162 10.01 9.92 6.49
CA LYS A 162 11.39 9.40 6.59
C LYS A 162 12.43 10.52 6.65
N SER A 163 12.28 11.57 5.84
CA SER A 163 13.15 12.75 5.88
C SER A 163 13.08 13.45 7.23
N TYR A 164 11.88 13.63 7.77
CA TYR A 164 11.67 14.25 9.08
C TYR A 164 12.29 13.43 10.22
N ILE A 165 12.16 12.09 10.21
CA ILE A 165 12.84 11.22 11.18
C ILE A 165 14.36 11.38 11.08
N ARG A 166 14.89 11.46 9.85
CA ARG A 166 16.33 11.60 9.59
C ARG A 166 16.89 12.94 10.05
N GLU A 167 16.17 14.04 9.83
CA GLU A 167 16.60 15.39 10.22
C GLU A 167 16.39 15.68 11.70
N SER A 168 15.32 15.14 12.31
CA SER A 168 15.03 15.39 13.73
C SER A 168 15.97 14.67 14.69
N GLY A 169 16.82 13.74 14.21
CA GLY A 169 17.76 12.98 15.05
C GLY A 169 17.10 12.12 16.13
N LYS A 170 15.77 11.99 16.13
CA LYS A 170 14.98 11.29 17.15
C LYS A 170 15.10 9.77 17.08
N ALA A 171 15.79 9.23 16.07
CA ALA A 171 16.03 7.79 15.94
C ALA A 171 16.88 7.20 17.09
N ASP A 172 17.70 8.01 17.77
CA ASP A 172 18.61 7.56 18.84
C ASP A 172 18.14 7.86 20.28
N ARG A 173 16.96 8.48 20.48
CA ARG A 173 16.37 8.60 21.83
C ARG A 173 15.53 7.35 22.11
N ASP A 174 16.09 6.46 22.93
CA ASP A 174 15.55 5.18 23.47
C ASP A 174 14.08 5.18 23.97
N GLY A 175 13.36 6.31 23.93
CA GLY A 175 11.98 6.46 24.39
C GLY A 175 10.91 6.56 23.31
N ASP A 176 11.22 6.88 22.05
CA ASP A 176 10.19 7.23 21.04
C ASP A 176 9.89 6.08 20.06
N LYS A 177 9.40 4.94 20.59
CA LYS A 177 8.95 3.78 19.79
C LYS A 177 7.78 4.10 18.83
N MET A 178 7.19 5.29 18.96
CA MET A 178 6.06 5.73 18.12
C MET A 178 6.50 6.07 16.71
N ALA A 179 7.66 6.69 16.49
CA ALA A 179 8.10 7.08 15.15
C ALA A 179 8.34 5.85 14.22
N PRO A 180 9.08 4.80 14.65
CA PRO A 180 9.18 3.56 13.87
C PRO A 180 7.85 2.81 13.73
N SER A 181 6.96 2.89 14.73
CA SER A 181 5.63 2.29 14.68
C SER A 181 4.73 2.97 13.64
N VAL A 182 4.77 4.30 13.55
CA VAL A 182 4.05 5.08 12.53
C VAL A 182 4.65 4.81 11.15
N GLU A 183 5.97 4.71 11.01
CA GLU A 183 6.60 4.32 9.74
C GLU A 183 6.12 2.93 9.28
N LYS A 184 6.04 1.97 10.20
CA LYS A 184 5.48 0.64 9.93
C LYS A 184 4.01 0.74 9.49
N LYS A 185 3.17 1.52 10.19
CA LYS A 185 1.76 1.71 9.81
C LYS A 185 1.59 2.39 8.46
N ILE A 186 2.45 3.35 8.11
CA ILE A 186 2.45 3.99 6.78
C ILE A 186 2.78 2.94 5.71
N ALA A 187 3.78 2.08 5.96
CA ALA A 187 4.12 0.99 5.05
C ALA A 187 3.00 -0.07 4.95
N GLU A 188 2.36 -0.42 6.06
CA GLU A 188 1.20 -1.33 6.09
C GLU A 188 0.01 -0.73 5.31
N LEU A 189 -0.24 0.58 5.43
CA LEU A 189 -1.28 1.29 4.70
C LEU A 189 -0.97 1.40 3.20
N GLU A 190 0.27 1.74 2.85
CA GLU A 190 0.78 1.73 1.47
C GLU A 190 0.53 0.36 0.84
N MET A 191 0.92 -0.72 1.52
CA MET A 191 0.68 -2.08 1.06
C MET A 191 -0.81 -2.45 0.97
N GLY A 192 -1.62 -2.01 1.92
CA GLY A 192 -3.06 -2.24 1.92
C GLY A 192 -3.77 -1.56 0.75
N LEU A 193 -3.38 -0.32 0.42
CA LEU A 193 -3.91 0.41 -0.73
C LEU A 193 -3.42 -0.19 -2.05
N LEU A 194 -2.16 -0.59 -2.14
CA LEU A 194 -1.64 -1.31 -3.30
C LEU A 194 -2.40 -2.62 -3.53
N HIS A 195 -2.73 -3.35 -2.46
CA HIS A 195 -3.53 -4.57 -2.54
C HIS A 195 -4.94 -4.28 -3.09
N LEU A 196 -5.59 -3.21 -2.62
CA LEU A 196 -6.92 -2.82 -3.11
C LEU A 196 -6.88 -2.29 -4.55
N GLN A 197 -5.81 -1.60 -4.95
CA GLN A 197 -5.58 -1.18 -6.34
C GLN A 197 -5.36 -2.39 -7.26
N GLN A 198 -4.61 -3.39 -6.77
CA GLN A 198 -4.34 -4.63 -7.49
C GLN A 198 -5.45 -5.67 -7.34
N ASN A 199 -6.60 -5.30 -6.74
CA ASN A 199 -7.69 -6.23 -6.52
C ASN A 199 -8.06 -6.91 -7.84
N ILE A 200 -7.81 -8.20 -7.87
CA ILE A 200 -8.44 -9.14 -8.77
C ILE A 200 -9.89 -9.16 -8.31
N GLU A 201 -10.71 -8.32 -8.90
CA GLU A 201 -12.14 -8.30 -8.63
C GLU A 201 -12.71 -9.62 -9.14
N ILE A 202 -12.86 -10.58 -8.23
CA ILE A 202 -13.62 -11.79 -8.53
C ILE A 202 -15.07 -11.31 -8.64
N PRO A 203 -15.70 -11.44 -9.82
CA PRO A 203 -17.01 -10.87 -10.05
C PRO A 203 -18.01 -11.45 -9.05
N GLU A 204 -18.73 -10.57 -8.33
CA GLU A 204 -19.80 -11.02 -7.45
C GLU A 204 -20.94 -11.59 -8.30
N ILE A 205 -21.25 -12.87 -8.11
CA ILE A 205 -22.34 -13.51 -8.85
C ILE A 205 -23.66 -13.20 -8.17
N SER A 206 -24.53 -12.51 -8.90
CA SER A 206 -25.96 -12.47 -8.59
C SER A 206 -26.68 -13.64 -9.28
N LEU A 207 -27.44 -14.44 -8.53
CA LEU A 207 -28.34 -15.44 -9.08
C LEU A 207 -29.75 -14.81 -9.17
N PRO A 208 -30.18 -14.27 -10.33
CA PRO A 208 -31.50 -13.68 -10.47
C PRO A 208 -32.56 -14.77 -10.38
N ILE A 209 -33.51 -14.60 -9.45
CA ILE A 209 -34.65 -15.50 -9.25
C ILE A 209 -35.85 -14.97 -10.04
N HIS A 210 -36.70 -15.87 -10.53
CA HIS A 210 -37.90 -15.48 -11.27
C HIS A 210 -38.87 -14.67 -10.37
N PRO A 211 -39.41 -13.53 -10.82
CA PRO A 211 -40.25 -12.64 -9.99
C PRO A 211 -41.46 -13.33 -9.35
N ILE A 212 -42.08 -14.29 -10.05
CA ILE A 212 -43.19 -15.10 -9.49
C ILE A 212 -42.74 -15.89 -8.25
N ILE A 213 -41.54 -16.49 -8.29
CA ILE A 213 -41.01 -17.27 -7.16
C ILE A 213 -40.68 -16.33 -6.00
N THR A 214 -40.09 -15.17 -6.28
CA THR A 214 -39.82 -14.16 -5.25
C THR A 214 -41.11 -13.66 -4.59
N ASN A 215 -42.17 -13.41 -5.36
CA ASN A 215 -43.44 -12.95 -4.84
C ASN A 215 -44.14 -14.02 -4.00
N VAL A 216 -44.14 -15.28 -4.45
CA VAL A 216 -44.69 -16.40 -3.69
C VAL A 216 -43.87 -16.63 -2.41
N ALA A 217 -42.54 -16.58 -2.49
CA ALA A 217 -41.68 -16.71 -1.32
C ALA A 217 -42.00 -15.62 -0.28
N LYS A 218 -42.14 -14.35 -0.69
CA LYS A 218 -42.53 -13.25 0.21
C LYS A 218 -43.89 -13.50 0.88
N GLN A 219 -44.89 -13.92 0.11
CA GLN A 219 -46.23 -14.22 0.65
C GLN A 219 -46.22 -15.38 1.65
N CYS A 220 -45.40 -16.41 1.42
CA CYS A 220 -45.23 -17.52 2.36
C CYS A 220 -44.50 -17.06 3.64
N TYR A 221 -43.47 -16.23 3.50
CA TYR A 221 -42.76 -15.64 4.65
C TYR A 221 -43.67 -14.75 5.50
N GLU A 222 -44.55 -13.94 4.89
CA GLU A 222 -45.56 -13.13 5.59
C GLU A 222 -46.56 -13.99 6.36
N ARG A 223 -46.81 -15.22 5.90
CA ARG A 223 -47.67 -16.21 6.58
C ARG A 223 -46.92 -17.06 7.61
N GLY A 224 -45.61 -16.89 7.76
CA GLY A 224 -44.76 -17.68 8.66
C GLY A 224 -44.54 -19.13 8.19
N GLU A 225 -44.85 -19.45 6.94
CA GLU A 225 -44.73 -20.79 6.36
C GLU A 225 -43.57 -20.87 5.36
N LYS A 226 -42.93 -22.04 5.27
CA LYS A 226 -41.90 -22.29 4.26
C LYS A 226 -42.57 -22.51 2.89
N PRO A 227 -42.10 -21.87 1.81
CA PRO A 227 -42.66 -22.08 0.47
C PRO A 227 -42.62 -23.56 0.06
N LYS A 228 -43.70 -24.06 -0.53
CA LYS A 228 -43.82 -25.44 -1.04
C LYS A 228 -44.08 -25.43 -2.54
N VAL A 229 -43.75 -26.55 -3.20
CA VAL A 229 -43.99 -26.73 -4.65
C VAL A 229 -45.48 -26.66 -4.99
N THR A 230 -46.37 -27.04 -4.06
CA THR A 230 -47.83 -26.99 -4.21
C THR A 230 -48.40 -25.57 -4.28
N ASP A 231 -47.68 -24.57 -3.77
CA ASP A 231 -48.16 -23.19 -3.69
C ASP A 231 -48.21 -22.51 -5.07
N PHE A 232 -47.60 -23.14 -6.07
CA PHE A 232 -47.57 -22.69 -7.45
C PHE A 232 -48.72 -23.27 -8.31
N GLY A 233 -49.48 -24.26 -7.80
CA GLY A 233 -50.64 -24.85 -8.49
C GLY A 233 -50.36 -25.26 -9.93
N ASP A 234 -51.28 -24.94 -10.84
CA ASP A 234 -51.20 -25.28 -12.27
C ASP A 234 -50.01 -24.63 -12.99
N LYS A 235 -49.37 -23.60 -12.41
CA LYS A 235 -48.19 -22.94 -13.00
C LYS A 235 -46.96 -23.83 -12.98
N VAL A 236 -46.94 -24.89 -12.15
CA VAL A 236 -45.86 -25.88 -12.13
C VAL A 236 -45.86 -26.74 -13.39
N GLU A 237 -47.00 -26.86 -14.08
CA GLU A 237 -47.15 -27.65 -15.31
C GLU A 237 -46.98 -26.81 -16.58
N ASP A 238 -46.92 -25.48 -16.45
CA ASP A 238 -46.78 -24.57 -17.57
C ASP A 238 -45.39 -24.72 -18.24
N PRO A 239 -45.33 -25.16 -19.51
CA PRO A 239 -44.06 -25.35 -20.20
C PRO A 239 -43.30 -24.04 -20.44
N THR A 240 -43.99 -22.89 -20.50
CA THR A 240 -43.34 -21.58 -20.70
C THR A 240 -42.62 -21.12 -19.44
N PHE A 241 -43.27 -21.25 -18.28
CA PHE A 241 -42.69 -20.97 -16.97
C PHE A 241 -41.50 -21.89 -16.67
N LEU A 242 -41.65 -23.20 -16.87
CA LEU A 242 -40.56 -24.15 -16.66
C LEU A 242 -39.37 -23.92 -17.61
N ASN A 243 -39.61 -23.45 -18.85
CA ASN A 243 -38.54 -23.06 -19.78
C ASN A 243 -37.77 -21.82 -19.30
N GLN A 244 -38.48 -20.82 -18.77
CA GLN A 244 -37.86 -19.62 -18.20
C GLN A 244 -37.01 -19.98 -16.98
N LEU A 245 -37.50 -20.81 -16.07
CA LEU A 245 -36.72 -21.29 -14.92
C LEU A 245 -35.48 -22.07 -15.35
N GLN A 246 -35.63 -22.99 -16.31
CA GLN A 246 -34.49 -23.74 -16.87
C GLN A 246 -33.45 -22.81 -17.50
N SER A 247 -33.87 -21.77 -18.23
CA SER A 247 -32.95 -20.78 -18.80
C SER A 247 -32.21 -19.98 -17.72
N GLY A 248 -32.88 -19.66 -16.62
CA GLY A 248 -32.29 -19.01 -15.44
C GLY A 248 -31.24 -19.89 -14.77
N VAL A 249 -31.55 -21.17 -14.54
CA VAL A 249 -30.60 -22.15 -13.98
C VAL A 249 -29.39 -22.33 -14.90
N ASN A 250 -29.58 -22.43 -16.21
CA ASN A 250 -28.46 -22.50 -17.16
C ASN A 250 -27.57 -21.25 -17.12
N ARG A 251 -28.15 -20.06 -16.90
CA ARG A 251 -27.37 -18.84 -16.67
C ARG A 251 -26.59 -18.90 -15.37
N TRP A 252 -27.20 -19.40 -14.28
CA TRP A 252 -26.50 -19.60 -13.01
C TRP A 252 -25.31 -20.55 -13.15
N ILE A 253 -25.46 -21.65 -13.90
CA ILE A 253 -24.35 -22.59 -14.18
C ILE A 253 -23.19 -21.85 -14.85
N ARG A 254 -23.47 -21.04 -15.87
CA ARG A 254 -22.42 -20.27 -16.57
C ARG A 254 -21.74 -19.25 -15.66
N GLU A 255 -22.50 -18.52 -14.84
CA GLU A 255 -21.91 -17.55 -13.90
C GLU A 255 -21.04 -18.25 -12.84
N ILE A 256 -21.51 -19.38 -12.27
CA ILE A 256 -20.71 -20.16 -11.33
C ILE A 256 -19.46 -20.72 -12.01
N GLN A 257 -19.57 -21.23 -13.24
CA GLN A 257 -18.43 -21.72 -14.02
C GLN A 257 -17.38 -20.65 -14.29
N LYS A 258 -17.77 -19.38 -14.46
CA LYS A 258 -16.80 -18.28 -14.64
C LYS A 258 -15.90 -18.15 -13.41
N VAL A 259 -16.45 -18.32 -12.21
CA VAL A 259 -15.67 -18.22 -10.95
C VAL A 259 -14.94 -19.52 -10.65
N THR A 260 -15.53 -20.70 -10.88
CA THR A 260 -14.86 -21.99 -10.59
C THR A 260 -13.74 -22.33 -11.57
N LYS A 261 -13.78 -21.79 -12.80
CA LYS A 261 -12.69 -21.89 -13.80
C LYS A 261 -11.73 -20.69 -13.73
N LEU A 262 -11.96 -19.76 -12.81
CA LEU A 262 -11.09 -18.61 -12.64
C LEU A 262 -9.79 -19.10 -12.01
N ASP A 263 -8.73 -19.16 -12.82
CA ASP A 263 -7.39 -19.47 -12.36
C ASP A 263 -6.44 -18.40 -12.86
N ARG A 264 -5.51 -18.03 -11.99
CA ARG A 264 -4.49 -17.03 -12.28
C ARG A 264 -3.18 -17.74 -12.53
N ASP A 265 -2.40 -17.28 -13.50
CA ASP A 265 -1.05 -17.78 -13.70
C ASP A 265 -0.13 -17.32 -12.55
N PRO A 266 0.39 -18.22 -11.70
CA PRO A 266 1.26 -17.86 -10.58
C PRO A 266 2.65 -17.40 -11.04
N ALA A 267 2.99 -17.50 -12.33
CA ALA A 267 4.25 -16.97 -12.86
C ALA A 267 4.22 -15.43 -13.04
N SER A 268 3.02 -14.86 -13.16
CA SER A 268 2.78 -13.44 -13.35
C SER A 268 2.39 -12.79 -12.02
N GLY A 269 3.01 -11.67 -11.64
CA GLY A 269 2.69 -10.93 -10.41
C GLY A 269 3.52 -11.24 -9.17
N THR A 270 3.05 -10.76 -8.01
CA THR A 270 3.70 -10.88 -6.69
C THR A 270 3.14 -12.06 -5.89
N ALA A 271 3.86 -12.50 -4.85
CA ALA A 271 3.35 -13.55 -3.96
C ALA A 271 2.06 -13.10 -3.23
N LEU A 272 1.93 -11.80 -2.95
CA LEU A 272 0.76 -11.21 -2.31
C LEU A 272 -0.50 -11.32 -3.18
N GLN A 273 -0.36 -11.11 -4.49
CA GLN A 273 -1.47 -11.25 -5.43
C GLN A 273 -1.98 -12.69 -5.50
N GLU A 274 -1.09 -13.68 -5.44
CA GLU A 274 -1.48 -15.10 -5.41
C GLU A 274 -2.21 -15.44 -4.10
N ILE A 275 -1.70 -15.00 -2.95
CA ILE A 275 -2.32 -15.27 -1.65
C ILE A 275 -3.70 -14.62 -1.54
N SER A 276 -3.81 -13.35 -1.93
CA SER A 276 -5.08 -12.62 -1.95
C SER A 276 -6.07 -13.23 -2.93
N PHE A 277 -5.61 -13.67 -4.10
CA PHE A 277 -6.43 -14.39 -5.06
C PHE A 277 -7.10 -15.62 -4.44
N TRP A 278 -6.33 -16.49 -3.78
CA TRP A 278 -6.88 -17.70 -3.16
C TRP A 278 -7.83 -17.38 -2.00
N LEU A 279 -7.53 -16.37 -1.20
CA LEU A 279 -8.39 -15.93 -0.09
C LEU A 279 -9.71 -15.29 -0.59
N ASN A 280 -9.63 -14.49 -1.65
CA ASN A 280 -10.81 -13.91 -2.28
C ASN A 280 -11.63 -14.97 -2.99
N LEU A 281 -10.99 -15.95 -3.64
CA LEU A 281 -11.66 -17.08 -4.29
C LEU A 281 -12.39 -17.94 -3.24
N GLU A 282 -11.77 -18.20 -2.09
CA GLU A 282 -12.43 -18.85 -0.95
C GLU A 282 -13.73 -18.12 -0.58
N ARG A 283 -13.64 -16.82 -0.28
CA ARG A 283 -14.79 -16.00 0.12
C ARG A 283 -15.87 -15.98 -0.95
N ALA A 284 -15.48 -15.81 -2.22
CA ALA A 284 -16.41 -15.81 -3.33
C ALA A 284 -17.13 -17.16 -3.48
N LEU A 285 -16.40 -18.28 -3.41
CA LEU A 285 -16.99 -19.62 -3.49
C LEU A 285 -17.92 -19.92 -2.30
N TYR A 286 -17.57 -19.51 -1.07
CA TYR A 286 -18.48 -19.65 0.08
C TYR A 286 -19.75 -18.81 -0.09
N ARG A 287 -19.65 -17.56 -0.58
CA ARG A 287 -20.84 -16.76 -0.89
C ARG A 287 -21.70 -17.42 -1.97
N ILE A 288 -21.10 -17.98 -3.02
CA ILE A 288 -21.84 -18.75 -4.04
C ILE A 288 -22.52 -19.96 -3.42
N GLN A 289 -21.85 -20.65 -2.49
CA GLN A 289 -22.44 -21.77 -1.75
C GLN A 289 -23.63 -21.31 -0.90
N GLU A 290 -23.52 -20.22 -0.15
CA GLU A 290 -24.64 -19.64 0.62
C GLU A 290 -25.82 -19.26 -0.28
N LYS A 291 -25.53 -18.66 -1.45
CA LYS A 291 -26.58 -18.34 -2.44
C LYS A 291 -27.21 -19.60 -3.04
N ARG A 292 -26.45 -20.67 -3.26
CA ARG A 292 -26.97 -21.96 -3.70
C ARG A 292 -27.84 -22.63 -2.63
N GLU A 293 -27.47 -22.50 -1.36
CA GLU A 293 -28.21 -23.04 -0.21
C GLU A 293 -29.42 -22.17 0.17
N SER A 294 -29.62 -21.03 -0.50
CA SER A 294 -30.80 -20.19 -0.30
C SER A 294 -32.09 -20.96 -0.62
N PRO A 295 -33.13 -20.82 0.22
CA PRO A 295 -34.36 -21.58 0.07
C PRO A 295 -35.07 -21.26 -1.24
N GLU A 296 -34.94 -20.05 -1.77
CA GLU A 296 -35.53 -19.64 -3.05
C GLU A 296 -34.87 -20.36 -4.24
N VAL A 297 -33.54 -20.51 -4.22
CA VAL A 297 -32.81 -21.25 -5.26
C VAL A 297 -33.12 -22.74 -5.19
N LEU A 298 -33.11 -23.34 -3.99
CA LEU A 298 -33.49 -24.73 -3.80
C LEU A 298 -34.93 -25.01 -4.26
N LEU A 299 -35.86 -24.11 -3.94
CA LEU A 299 -37.25 -24.19 -4.40
C LEU A 299 -37.36 -24.18 -5.93
N THR A 300 -36.56 -23.35 -6.62
CA THR A 300 -36.56 -23.33 -8.10
C THR A 300 -36.11 -24.68 -8.68
N LEU A 301 -35.14 -25.34 -8.04
CA LEU A 301 -34.65 -26.66 -8.45
C LEU A 301 -35.68 -27.75 -8.17
N ASP A 302 -36.39 -27.66 -7.04
CA ASP A 302 -37.46 -28.58 -6.68
C ASP A 302 -38.66 -28.48 -7.63
N ILE A 303 -39.04 -27.27 -8.05
CA ILE A 303 -40.07 -27.04 -9.07
C ILE A 303 -39.67 -27.68 -10.41
N LEU A 304 -38.41 -27.48 -10.85
CA LEU A 304 -37.91 -28.09 -12.08
C LEU A 304 -37.86 -29.63 -11.99
N LYS A 305 -37.55 -30.17 -10.81
CA LYS A 305 -37.58 -31.62 -10.53
C LYS A 305 -39.00 -32.17 -10.59
N HIS A 306 -39.98 -31.46 -10.01
CA HIS A 306 -41.40 -31.83 -10.08
C HIS A 306 -41.94 -31.77 -11.52
N GLY A 307 -41.54 -30.76 -12.29
CA GLY A 307 -41.86 -30.61 -13.72
C GLY A 307 -41.14 -31.59 -14.66
N LYS A 308 -40.51 -32.66 -14.13
CA LYS A 308 -39.74 -33.70 -14.86
C LYS A 308 -38.58 -33.15 -15.71
N ARG A 309 -38.05 -31.97 -15.40
CA ARG A 309 -36.91 -31.36 -16.11
C ARG A 309 -35.59 -31.64 -15.42
N PHE A 310 -35.21 -32.91 -15.38
CA PHE A 310 -34.02 -33.39 -14.66
C PHE A 310 -32.69 -32.90 -15.24
N HIS A 311 -32.64 -32.55 -16.53
CA HIS A 311 -31.39 -32.08 -17.15
C HIS A 311 -30.84 -30.83 -16.47
N ALA A 312 -31.70 -29.85 -16.16
CA ALA A 312 -31.28 -28.59 -15.53
C ALA A 312 -30.78 -28.78 -14.09
N THR A 313 -31.44 -29.64 -13.33
CA THR A 313 -31.09 -29.91 -11.92
C THR A 313 -29.82 -30.75 -11.82
N VAL A 314 -29.69 -31.80 -12.63
CA VAL A 314 -28.47 -32.62 -12.68
C VAL A 314 -27.28 -31.81 -13.19
N SER A 315 -27.47 -30.95 -14.21
CA SER A 315 -26.39 -30.07 -14.67
C SER A 315 -25.99 -29.03 -13.62
N PHE A 316 -26.93 -28.52 -12.83
CA PHE A 316 -26.59 -27.57 -11.77
C PHE A 316 -25.76 -28.21 -10.65
N ASP A 317 -26.05 -29.47 -10.31
CA ASP A 317 -25.30 -30.19 -9.28
C ASP A 317 -23.94 -30.71 -9.74
N THR A 318 -23.81 -31.10 -11.02
CA THR A 318 -22.58 -31.72 -11.56
C THR A 318 -21.69 -30.76 -12.32
N ASP A 319 -22.26 -29.83 -13.09
CA ASP A 319 -21.55 -29.02 -14.08
C ASP A 319 -21.08 -27.66 -13.52
N THR A 320 -21.45 -27.33 -12.28
CA THR A 320 -20.99 -26.08 -11.64
C THR A 320 -19.51 -26.14 -11.23
N GLY A 321 -18.95 -27.33 -10.98
CA GLY A 321 -17.57 -27.50 -10.50
C GLY A 321 -17.32 -26.93 -9.09
N LEU A 322 -18.36 -26.41 -8.42
CA LEU A 322 -18.26 -25.72 -7.14
C LEU A 322 -17.68 -26.61 -6.05
N LYS A 323 -18.08 -27.89 -6.00
CA LYS A 323 -17.59 -28.85 -5.00
C LYS A 323 -16.09 -29.10 -5.11
N GLN A 324 -15.59 -29.27 -6.33
CA GLN A 324 -14.15 -29.48 -6.58
C GLN A 324 -13.36 -28.20 -6.30
N ALA A 325 -13.89 -27.04 -6.68
CA ALA A 325 -13.28 -25.74 -6.41
C ALA A 325 -13.17 -25.49 -4.89
N LEU A 326 -14.25 -25.72 -4.13
CA LEU A 326 -14.26 -25.59 -2.67
C LEU A 326 -13.29 -26.56 -1.99
N GLU A 327 -13.24 -27.83 -2.43
CA GLU A 327 -12.28 -28.81 -1.90
C GLU A 327 -10.84 -28.34 -2.14
N THR A 328 -10.54 -27.88 -3.36
CA THR A 328 -9.20 -27.40 -3.74
C THR A 328 -8.80 -26.16 -2.95
N VAL A 329 -9.71 -25.18 -2.81
CA VAL A 329 -9.45 -23.96 -2.06
C VAL A 329 -9.30 -24.25 -0.56
N ASN A 330 -10.15 -25.09 0.02
CA ASN A 330 -10.03 -25.50 1.42
C ASN A 330 -8.73 -26.30 1.68
N ASP A 331 -8.26 -27.08 0.71
CA ASP A 331 -6.98 -27.77 0.79
C ASP A 331 -5.78 -26.80 0.72
N TYR A 332 -5.89 -25.70 -0.05
CA TYR A 332 -4.83 -24.67 -0.12
C TYR A 332 -4.93 -23.62 1.00
N ASN A 333 -6.09 -23.50 1.66
CA ASN A 333 -6.35 -22.50 2.69
C ASN A 333 -5.31 -22.50 3.84
N PRO A 334 -4.88 -23.66 4.40
CA PRO A 334 -3.86 -23.67 5.46
C PRO A 334 -2.51 -23.06 5.04
N LEU A 335 -2.22 -23.06 3.73
CA LEU A 335 -1.01 -22.48 3.14
C LEU A 335 -1.19 -21.01 2.76
N MET A 336 -2.37 -20.59 2.32
CA MET A 336 -2.61 -19.21 1.89
C MET A 336 -3.03 -18.30 3.04
N LYS A 337 -3.67 -18.86 4.08
CA LYS A 337 -4.10 -18.11 5.27
C LYS A 337 -2.92 -17.81 6.20
N ASP A 338 -2.95 -16.61 6.78
CA ASP A 338 -1.95 -16.10 7.73
C ASP A 338 -0.51 -16.22 7.21
N PHE A 339 -0.31 -15.96 5.92
CA PHE A 339 1.00 -16.03 5.31
C PHE A 339 1.84 -14.80 5.72
N PRO A 340 3.05 -14.97 6.30
CA PRO A 340 3.82 -13.87 6.88
C PRO A 340 4.64 -13.09 5.83
N LEU A 341 4.03 -12.69 4.71
CA LEU A 341 4.70 -11.84 3.72
C LEU A 341 4.77 -10.36 4.12
N ASN A 342 3.82 -9.91 4.94
CA ASN A 342 3.75 -8.51 5.39
C ASN A 342 4.99 -8.12 6.20
N ASP A 343 5.58 -9.08 6.93
CA ASP A 343 6.81 -8.87 7.67
C ASP A 343 8.00 -8.60 6.73
N LEU A 344 8.02 -9.21 5.53
CA LEU A 344 9.05 -8.95 4.53
C LEU A 344 8.82 -7.59 3.85
N LEU A 345 7.58 -7.27 3.50
CA LEU A 345 7.24 -6.06 2.74
C LEU A 345 7.31 -4.77 3.59
N SER A 346 7.09 -4.88 4.90
CA SER A 346 7.20 -3.78 5.86
C SER A 346 8.57 -3.67 6.53
N ALA A 347 9.51 -4.59 6.25
CA ALA A 347 10.83 -4.58 6.88
C ALA A 347 11.67 -3.39 6.40
N THR A 348 12.16 -2.60 7.36
CA THR A 348 13.11 -1.50 7.12
C THR A 348 14.55 -1.88 7.47
N GLU A 349 14.75 -3.01 8.15
CA GLU A 349 16.03 -3.51 8.65
C GLU A 349 16.36 -4.88 8.04
N LEU A 350 17.64 -5.14 7.79
CA LEU A 350 18.10 -6.42 7.22
C LEU A 350 17.81 -7.60 8.15
N ASP A 351 17.89 -7.40 9.47
CA ASP A 351 17.53 -8.43 10.46
C ASP A 351 16.06 -8.83 10.40
N LYS A 352 15.16 -7.84 10.19
CA LYS A 352 13.73 -8.11 10.01
C LYS A 352 13.44 -8.84 8.71
N ILE A 353 14.17 -8.51 7.62
CA ILE A 353 14.08 -9.28 6.37
C ILE A 353 14.48 -10.74 6.62
N ARG A 354 15.59 -10.99 7.33
CA ARG A 354 16.03 -12.34 7.69
C ARG A 354 14.97 -13.10 8.50
N GLN A 355 14.41 -12.47 9.54
CA GLN A 355 13.35 -13.08 10.35
C GLN A 355 12.09 -13.38 9.55
N ALA A 356 11.69 -12.46 8.66
CA ALA A 356 10.55 -12.66 7.76
C ALA A 356 10.79 -13.84 6.81
N LEU A 357 12.00 -13.99 6.25
CA LEU A 357 12.35 -15.14 5.41
C LEU A 357 12.22 -16.46 6.17
N VAL A 358 12.71 -16.54 7.40
CA VAL A 358 12.57 -17.75 8.24
C VAL A 358 11.11 -18.04 8.53
N ALA A 359 10.31 -17.02 8.87
CA ALA A 359 8.88 -17.18 9.12
C ALA A 359 8.14 -17.68 7.87
N ILE A 360 8.42 -17.09 6.71
CA ILE A 360 7.86 -17.49 5.40
C ILE A 360 8.22 -18.94 5.08
N PHE A 361 9.49 -19.31 5.16
CA PHE A 361 9.92 -20.68 4.84
C PHE A 361 9.41 -21.72 5.84
N THR A 362 9.25 -21.35 7.11
CA THR A 362 8.62 -22.21 8.12
C THR A 362 7.14 -22.44 7.81
N HIS A 363 6.42 -21.38 7.39
CA HIS A 363 5.02 -21.48 6.96
C HIS A 363 4.86 -22.33 5.70
N LEU A 364 5.75 -22.18 4.70
CA LEU A 364 5.77 -22.97 3.47
C LEU A 364 5.95 -24.48 3.70
N ARG A 365 6.40 -24.93 4.88
CA ARG A 365 6.44 -26.37 5.20
C ARG A 365 5.05 -27.02 5.24
N LYS A 366 3.99 -26.23 5.42
CA LYS A 366 2.60 -26.67 5.35
C LYS A 366 2.20 -27.24 3.98
N ILE A 367 2.98 -27.01 2.92
CA ILE A 367 2.81 -27.65 1.60
C ILE A 367 2.78 -29.19 1.70
N ARG A 368 3.38 -29.78 2.75
CA ARG A 368 3.32 -31.23 2.97
C ARG A 368 1.90 -31.74 3.20
N ASN A 369 1.03 -30.92 3.79
CA ASN A 369 -0.30 -31.29 4.22
C ASN A 369 -1.38 -30.86 3.20
N THR A 370 -0.99 -30.07 2.20
CA THR A 370 -1.87 -29.57 1.14
C THR A 370 -1.48 -30.22 -0.19
N LYS A 371 -2.41 -30.41 -1.12
CA LYS A 371 -2.10 -30.94 -2.46
C LYS A 371 -1.61 -29.83 -3.41
N TYR A 372 -0.92 -28.81 -2.89
CA TYR A 372 -0.49 -27.67 -3.69
C TYR A 372 0.48 -28.10 -4.82
N PRO A 373 0.26 -27.67 -6.08
CA PRO A 373 1.08 -28.14 -7.19
C PRO A 373 2.52 -27.63 -7.07
N ILE A 374 3.49 -28.54 -7.28
CA ILE A 374 4.92 -28.24 -7.12
C ILE A 374 5.34 -27.10 -8.05
N GLN A 375 4.89 -27.10 -9.31
CA GLN A 375 5.23 -26.03 -10.26
C GLN A 375 4.74 -24.65 -9.78
N ARG A 376 3.53 -24.57 -9.22
CA ARG A 376 3.00 -23.32 -8.63
C ARG A 376 3.79 -22.92 -7.39
N ALA A 377 4.24 -23.89 -6.57
CA ALA A 377 5.13 -23.62 -5.43
C ALA A 377 6.47 -23.03 -5.86
N LEU A 378 7.08 -23.57 -6.92
CA LEU A 378 8.33 -23.03 -7.46
C LEU A 378 8.16 -21.59 -7.97
N ARG A 379 7.02 -21.29 -8.62
CA ARG A 379 6.71 -19.92 -9.07
C ARG A 379 6.43 -18.96 -7.93
N LEU A 380 5.73 -19.42 -6.89
CA LEU A 380 5.51 -18.63 -5.66
C LEU A 380 6.86 -18.32 -4.98
N VAL A 381 7.79 -19.27 -4.90
CA VAL A 381 9.15 -19.02 -4.39
C VAL A 381 9.91 -18.03 -5.28
N GLU A 382 9.74 -18.09 -6.60
CA GLU A 382 10.30 -17.11 -7.52
C GLU A 382 9.74 -15.70 -7.31
N ALA A 383 8.43 -15.59 -7.03
CA ALA A 383 7.77 -14.33 -6.69
C ALA A 383 8.29 -13.76 -5.35
N ILE A 384 8.40 -14.58 -4.30
CA ILE A 384 9.01 -14.17 -3.02
C ILE A 384 10.44 -13.66 -3.25
N SER A 385 11.20 -14.30 -4.14
CA SER A 385 12.55 -13.86 -4.49
C SER A 385 12.58 -12.49 -5.17
N ARG A 386 11.57 -12.17 -6.01
CA ARG A 386 11.39 -10.83 -6.59
C ARG A 386 11.05 -9.81 -5.50
N ASP A 387 10.16 -10.15 -4.58
CA ASP A 387 9.77 -9.31 -3.45
C ASP A 387 10.97 -9.04 -2.53
N LEU A 388 11.75 -10.07 -2.19
CA LEU A 388 13.01 -9.96 -1.45
C LEU A 388 13.99 -9.02 -2.16
N SER A 389 14.17 -9.17 -3.48
CA SER A 389 15.09 -8.30 -4.23
C SER A 389 14.65 -6.83 -4.19
N SER A 390 13.35 -6.57 -4.32
CA SER A 390 12.78 -5.22 -4.27
C SER A 390 12.94 -4.59 -2.88
N GLN A 391 12.70 -5.36 -1.82
CA GLN A 391 12.90 -4.90 -0.44
C GLN A 391 14.38 -4.68 -0.11
N LEU A 392 15.28 -5.56 -0.57
CA LEU A 392 16.72 -5.34 -0.47
C LEU A 392 17.12 -4.05 -1.17
N LEU A 393 16.64 -3.78 -2.40
CA LEU A 393 16.92 -2.51 -3.06
C LEU A 393 16.38 -1.31 -2.27
N LYS A 394 15.17 -1.41 -1.69
CA LYS A 394 14.56 -0.35 -0.86
C LYS A 394 15.42 -0.05 0.38
N VAL A 395 15.88 -1.08 1.09
CA VAL A 395 16.74 -0.93 2.28
C VAL A 395 18.16 -0.49 1.91
N LEU A 396 18.73 -0.97 0.80
CA LEU A 396 20.07 -0.56 0.37
C LEU A 396 20.08 0.87 -0.20
N GLY A 397 18.99 1.30 -0.84
CA GLY A 397 18.85 2.64 -1.42
C GLY A 397 18.98 3.75 -0.38
N THR A 398 18.47 3.53 0.84
CA THR A 398 18.56 4.52 1.93
C THR A 398 19.98 4.64 2.49
N ARG A 399 20.81 3.60 2.40
CA ARG A 399 22.15 3.53 3.03
C ARG A 399 23.27 4.16 2.21
N LYS A 400 23.03 4.57 0.95
CA LYS A 400 24.02 5.21 0.05
C LYS A 400 25.44 4.60 0.16
N LEU A 401 25.54 3.28 -0.02
CA LEU A 401 26.73 2.45 0.24
C LEU A 401 28.07 2.97 -0.32
N MET A 402 28.05 3.80 -1.36
CA MET A 402 29.25 4.36 -1.99
C MET A 402 29.78 5.63 -1.31
N HIS A 403 28.99 6.30 -0.47
CA HIS A 403 29.37 7.53 0.23
C HIS A 403 29.78 7.27 1.68
N VAL A 404 29.39 6.12 2.23
CA VAL A 404 29.66 5.75 3.62
C VAL A 404 31.09 5.24 3.81
N ALA A 405 31.64 5.33 5.03
CA ALA A 405 32.94 4.77 5.38
C ALA A 405 32.99 3.24 5.20
N TYR A 406 34.20 2.68 5.04
CA TYR A 406 34.38 1.25 4.76
C TYR A 406 33.86 0.35 5.89
N GLU A 407 33.98 0.77 7.16
CA GLU A 407 33.53 -0.01 8.33
C GLU A 407 32.01 -0.23 8.35
N GLU A 408 31.23 0.83 8.12
CA GLU A 408 29.77 0.73 8.03
C GLU A 408 29.34 -0.04 6.79
N PHE A 409 30.05 0.13 5.67
CA PHE A 409 29.84 -0.67 4.47
C PHE A 409 30.06 -2.16 4.74
N GLU A 410 31.11 -2.54 5.46
CA GLU A 410 31.39 -3.95 5.78
C GLU A 410 30.32 -4.54 6.70
N LYS A 411 29.86 -3.81 7.72
CA LYS A 411 28.73 -4.23 8.57
C LYS A 411 27.46 -4.50 7.76
N VAL A 412 27.08 -3.56 6.88
CA VAL A 412 25.89 -3.72 6.03
C VAL A 412 26.08 -4.87 5.04
N MET A 413 27.27 -5.05 4.48
CA MET A 413 27.54 -6.16 3.57
C MET A 413 27.47 -7.51 4.26
N VAL A 414 28.06 -7.67 5.44
CA VAL A 414 27.96 -8.90 6.23
C VAL A 414 26.48 -9.22 6.51
N ALA A 415 25.70 -8.26 6.99
CA ALA A 415 24.27 -8.44 7.23
C ALA A 415 23.49 -8.84 5.96
N CYS A 416 23.77 -8.23 4.80
CA CYS A 416 23.16 -8.63 3.53
C CYS A 416 23.53 -10.07 3.11
N PHE A 417 24.80 -10.46 3.28
CA PHE A 417 25.24 -11.83 2.97
C PHE A 417 24.65 -12.86 3.94
N GLU A 418 24.41 -12.50 5.20
CA GLU A 418 23.64 -13.34 6.13
C GLU A 418 22.19 -13.54 5.64
N VAL A 419 21.54 -12.50 5.11
CA VAL A 419 20.20 -12.63 4.49
C VAL A 419 20.25 -13.58 3.28
N PHE A 420 21.25 -13.48 2.41
CA PHE A 420 21.38 -14.41 1.27
C PHE A 420 21.68 -15.84 1.71
N GLN A 421 22.55 -16.02 2.71
CA GLN A 421 22.88 -17.35 3.23
C GLN A 421 21.66 -18.01 3.88
N THR A 422 20.91 -17.27 4.70
CA THR A 422 19.67 -17.78 5.31
C THR A 422 18.61 -18.11 4.25
N TRP A 423 18.53 -17.35 3.16
CA TRP A 423 17.71 -17.74 2.02
C TRP A 423 18.15 -19.07 1.43
N ASP A 424 19.43 -19.23 1.10
CA ASP A 424 19.96 -20.45 0.47
C ASP A 424 19.76 -21.67 1.37
N ASP A 425 20.05 -21.56 2.68
CA ASP A 425 19.90 -22.64 3.66
C ASP A 425 18.44 -23.08 3.84
N GLU A 426 17.51 -22.14 4.01
CA GLU A 426 16.08 -22.47 4.16
C GLU A 426 15.46 -22.94 2.84
N TYR A 427 15.89 -22.38 1.71
CA TYR A 427 15.46 -22.81 0.40
C TYR A 427 15.95 -24.24 0.09
N GLU A 428 17.17 -24.61 0.49
CA GLU A 428 17.67 -25.98 0.37
C GLU A 428 16.82 -26.96 1.18
N LYS A 429 16.47 -26.62 2.44
CA LYS A 429 15.54 -27.43 3.25
C LYS A 429 14.18 -27.60 2.58
N LEU A 430 13.67 -26.56 1.92
CA LEU A 430 12.43 -26.62 1.14
C LEU A 430 12.56 -27.49 -0.11
N GLN A 431 13.68 -27.46 -0.80
CA GLN A 431 13.94 -28.37 -1.93
C GLN A 431 13.92 -29.82 -1.48
N VAL A 432 14.54 -30.14 -0.34
CA VAL A 432 14.49 -31.49 0.25
C VAL A 432 13.04 -31.90 0.52
N LEU A 433 12.26 -31.02 1.15
CA LEU A 433 10.84 -31.26 1.41
C LEU A 433 10.05 -31.49 0.11
N LEU A 434 10.27 -30.68 -0.92
CA LEU A 434 9.62 -30.85 -2.23
C LEU A 434 10.05 -32.16 -2.91
N ARG A 435 11.32 -32.58 -2.80
CA ARG A 435 11.79 -33.87 -3.31
C ARG A 435 11.11 -35.04 -2.58
N ASP A 436 10.89 -34.94 -1.27
CA ASP A 436 10.16 -35.94 -0.49
C ASP A 436 8.69 -36.04 -0.92
N ILE A 437 8.06 -34.91 -1.28
CA ILE A 437 6.70 -34.89 -1.84
C ILE A 437 6.67 -35.55 -3.21
N VAL A 438 7.63 -35.23 -4.10
CA VAL A 438 7.76 -35.87 -5.42
C VAL A 438 7.95 -37.39 -5.27
N LYS A 439 8.80 -37.82 -4.33
CA LYS A 439 9.05 -39.24 -4.05
C LYS A 439 7.79 -39.97 -3.59
N ARG A 440 6.95 -39.32 -2.77
CA ARG A 440 5.65 -39.85 -2.32
C ARG A 440 4.58 -39.86 -3.42
N LYS A 441 4.60 -38.89 -4.33
CA LYS A 441 3.66 -38.77 -5.47
C LYS A 441 4.12 -39.51 -6.74
N ARG A 442 5.13 -40.38 -6.63
CA ARG A 442 5.78 -41.08 -7.77
C ARG A 442 4.91 -42.23 -8.33
N GLU A 443 3.67 -41.93 -8.68
CA GLU A 443 2.85 -42.75 -9.59
C GLU A 443 2.69 -42.09 -10.97
N GLU A 444 2.91 -40.78 -11.09
CA GLU A 444 2.83 -40.06 -12.36
C GLU A 444 4.24 -39.75 -12.89
N ASN A 445 4.59 -40.29 -14.06
CA ASN A 445 5.87 -40.08 -14.76
C ASN A 445 6.08 -38.61 -15.16
N LEU A 446 6.51 -37.76 -14.23
CA LEU A 446 6.83 -36.36 -14.48
C LEU A 446 8.35 -36.12 -14.43
N LYS A 447 8.92 -35.77 -15.58
CA LYS A 447 10.24 -35.12 -15.66
C LYS A 447 10.10 -33.69 -15.13
N MET A 448 10.10 -33.52 -13.80
CA MET A 448 10.05 -32.20 -13.19
C MET A 448 11.39 -31.49 -13.37
N VAL A 449 11.35 -30.37 -14.09
CA VAL A 449 12.50 -29.51 -14.33
C VAL A 449 12.54 -28.44 -13.23
N TRP A 450 13.54 -28.53 -12.35
CA TRP A 450 13.80 -27.56 -11.30
C TRP A 450 14.49 -26.32 -11.87
N ARG A 451 13.74 -25.49 -12.60
CA ARG A 451 14.23 -24.18 -13.09
C ARG A 451 13.80 -23.09 -12.12
N ILE A 452 14.60 -22.88 -11.08
CA ILE A 452 14.51 -21.68 -10.24
C ILE A 452 15.78 -20.86 -10.45
N ASN A 453 15.61 -19.73 -11.15
CA ASN A 453 16.62 -18.68 -11.22
C ASN A 453 16.07 -17.48 -10.43
N PRO A 454 16.41 -17.38 -9.13
CA PRO A 454 15.88 -16.33 -8.30
C PRO A 454 16.43 -14.95 -8.71
N ALA A 455 15.59 -13.92 -8.67
CA ALA A 455 15.96 -12.56 -9.05
C ALA A 455 17.09 -11.99 -8.17
N HIS A 456 17.08 -12.31 -6.87
CA HIS A 456 18.08 -11.80 -5.93
C HIS A 456 19.51 -12.29 -6.21
N ARG A 457 19.73 -13.39 -6.97
CA ARG A 457 21.08 -13.85 -7.32
C ARG A 457 21.84 -12.84 -8.18
N LYS A 458 21.14 -12.14 -9.08
CA LYS A 458 21.75 -11.07 -9.88
C LYS A 458 22.18 -9.89 -8.99
N LEU A 459 21.38 -9.59 -7.97
CA LEU A 459 21.71 -8.57 -6.97
C LEU A 459 22.90 -8.99 -6.11
N GLN A 460 22.93 -10.24 -5.64
CA GLN A 460 24.04 -10.79 -4.85
C GLN A 460 25.37 -10.69 -5.62
N ALA A 461 25.40 -11.11 -6.90
CA ALA A 461 26.59 -10.99 -7.73
C ALA A 461 27.07 -9.54 -7.88
N ARG A 462 26.14 -8.57 -7.98
CA ARG A 462 26.46 -7.14 -8.02
C ARG A 462 27.03 -6.66 -6.68
N LEU A 463 26.49 -7.11 -5.56
CA LEU A 463 27.01 -6.77 -4.22
C LEU A 463 28.38 -7.38 -3.95
N ASP A 464 28.64 -8.58 -4.46
CA ASP A 464 29.98 -9.19 -4.44
C ASP A 464 31.01 -8.36 -5.21
N GLN A 465 30.64 -7.84 -6.38
CA GLN A 465 31.50 -6.93 -7.14
C GLN A 465 31.79 -5.65 -6.34
N MET A 466 30.77 -5.04 -5.73
CA MET A 466 30.93 -3.85 -4.89
C MET A 466 31.83 -4.13 -3.66
N ARG A 467 31.69 -5.29 -3.04
CA ARG A 467 32.52 -5.72 -1.91
C ARG A 467 33.99 -5.86 -2.31
N LYS A 468 34.27 -6.52 -3.44
CA LYS A 468 35.63 -6.65 -3.99
C LYS A 468 36.21 -5.29 -4.35
N PHE A 469 35.43 -4.44 -5.00
CA PHE A 469 35.84 -3.08 -5.39
C PHE A 469 36.26 -2.25 -4.17
N ARG A 470 35.43 -2.17 -3.13
CA ARG A 470 35.75 -1.39 -1.93
C ARG A 470 36.92 -1.98 -1.13
N ARG A 471 37.05 -3.30 -1.07
CA ARG A 471 38.22 -3.96 -0.48
C ARG A 471 39.51 -3.59 -1.21
N GLN A 472 39.51 -3.65 -2.54
CA GLN A 472 40.65 -3.23 -3.35
C GLN A 472 40.97 -1.75 -3.17
N HIS A 473 39.96 -0.88 -3.12
CA HIS A 473 40.14 0.55 -2.86
C HIS A 473 40.81 0.81 -1.50
N GLU A 474 40.37 0.14 -0.43
CA GLU A 474 40.96 0.34 0.90
C GLU A 474 42.38 -0.24 0.98
N GLN A 475 42.63 -1.39 0.33
CA GLN A 475 43.98 -1.94 0.18
C GLN A 475 44.90 -0.95 -0.55
N LEU A 476 44.46 -0.40 -1.69
CA LEU A 476 45.22 0.60 -2.44
C LEU A 476 45.51 1.84 -1.59
N ARG A 477 44.50 2.37 -0.89
CA ARG A 477 44.67 3.51 0.02
C ARG A 477 45.69 3.20 1.12
N ALA A 478 45.62 2.03 1.75
CA ALA A 478 46.57 1.61 2.78
C ALA A 478 48.00 1.50 2.25
N VAL A 479 48.19 0.92 1.05
CA VAL A 479 49.49 0.85 0.39
C VAL A 479 50.03 2.25 0.07
N ILE A 480 49.20 3.11 -0.53
CA ILE A 480 49.57 4.48 -0.89
C ILE A 480 49.96 5.30 0.33
N VAL A 481 49.18 5.26 1.42
CA VAL A 481 49.49 5.97 2.66
C VAL A 481 50.78 5.44 3.29
N ARG A 482 51.03 4.13 3.22
CA ARG A 482 52.27 3.54 3.75
C ARG A 482 53.50 3.95 2.93
N VAL A 483 53.36 4.09 1.62
CA VAL A 483 54.45 4.40 0.69
C VAL A 483 54.72 5.91 0.57
N LEU A 484 53.68 6.76 0.64
CA LEU A 484 53.77 8.22 0.48
C LEU A 484 53.93 9.00 1.79
N ARG A 485 53.97 8.35 2.96
CA ARG A 485 54.32 9.07 4.21
C ARG A 485 55.76 9.59 4.09
N PRO A 486 56.01 10.91 4.23
CA PRO A 486 57.37 11.41 4.34
C PRO A 486 58.00 10.79 5.58
N GLN A 487 59.17 10.17 5.42
CA GLN A 487 60.06 9.87 6.53
C GLN A 487 60.27 11.19 7.29
N VAL A 488 59.65 11.33 8.47
CA VAL A 488 59.96 12.43 9.38
C VAL A 488 61.44 12.27 9.71
N ARG A 489 62.27 13.16 9.14
CA ARG A 489 63.70 13.23 9.48
C ARG A 489 63.80 13.36 11.01
N PRO A 490 64.55 12.50 11.70
CA PRO A 490 64.79 12.70 13.13
C PRO A 490 65.44 14.08 13.32
N PRO A 491 65.08 14.84 14.38
CA PRO A 491 65.70 16.12 14.66
C PRO A 491 67.22 15.94 14.83
N PRO A 492 68.04 16.87 14.31
CA PRO A 492 69.49 16.77 14.42
C PRO A 492 69.92 16.73 15.89
N PRO A 493 71.00 16.00 16.23
CA PRO A 493 71.47 15.91 17.61
C PRO A 493 71.84 17.30 18.15
N PRO A 494 71.65 17.55 19.47
CA PRO A 494 71.96 18.83 20.07
C PRO A 494 73.46 19.15 19.91
N ALA A 495 73.75 20.39 19.51
CA ALA A 495 75.10 20.88 19.33
C ALA A 495 75.92 20.77 20.63
N PRO A 496 77.22 20.44 20.56
CA PRO A 496 78.07 20.38 21.74
C PRO A 496 78.20 21.77 22.40
N PRO A 497 78.35 21.84 23.73
CA PRO A 497 78.43 23.11 24.45
C PRO A 497 79.67 23.92 24.01
N PRO A 498 79.59 25.26 24.03
CA PRO A 498 80.71 26.11 23.64
C PRO A 498 81.88 25.91 24.60
N SER A 499 83.06 25.62 24.02
CA SER A 499 84.33 25.58 24.74
C SER A 499 84.57 26.90 25.46
N ALA A 500 84.70 26.85 26.79
CA ALA A 500 85.12 27.97 27.61
C ALA A 500 86.50 28.47 27.13
N ARG A 501 86.53 29.65 26.49
CA ARG A 501 87.76 30.42 26.34
C ARG A 501 88.19 30.87 27.73
N LEU A 502 89.25 30.25 28.27
CA LEU A 502 90.05 30.81 29.34
C LEU A 502 90.58 32.17 28.87
N GLY A 503 89.95 33.24 29.36
CA GLY A 503 90.52 34.58 29.31
C GLY A 503 91.77 34.59 30.18
N ALA A 504 92.94 34.61 29.54
CA ALA A 504 94.19 34.93 30.20
C ALA A 504 94.11 36.38 30.69
N ALA A 505 94.05 36.55 32.01
CA ALA A 505 94.18 37.84 32.67
C ALA A 505 95.60 38.35 32.45
N SER A 506 95.74 39.44 31.70
CA SER A 506 96.94 40.27 31.70
C SER A 506 97.00 41.03 33.03
N CYS A 507 97.81 40.55 33.97
CA CYS A 507 98.25 41.36 35.11
C CYS A 507 99.69 41.81 34.85
N SER A 508 99.80 43.09 34.51
CA SER A 508 101.02 43.88 34.43
C SER A 508 101.82 43.83 35.73
N ARG A 509 103.11 43.48 35.65
CA ARG A 509 104.14 44.01 36.55
C ARG A 509 105.35 44.46 35.75
N THR A 510 105.42 45.78 35.63
CA THR A 510 106.59 46.58 35.33
C THR A 510 107.64 46.42 36.42
N TRP A 511 108.91 46.38 36.01
CA TRP A 511 110.06 46.69 36.85
C TRP A 511 110.14 48.21 37.05
N ASN A 512 109.84 48.67 38.26
CA ASN A 512 110.74 49.42 39.18
C ASN A 512 109.95 49.77 40.45
#